data_AF-A0A4Q3L4H6-F1
#
_entry.id   AF-A0A4Q3L4H6-F1
#
_cell.length_a   1.000
_cell.length_b   1.000
_cell.length_c   1.000
_cell.angle_alpha   90.00
_cell.angle_beta   90.00
_cell.angle_gamma   90.00
#
_symmetry.space_group_name_H-M   'P 1'
#
loop_
_entity.id
_entity.type
_entity.pdbx_description
1 polymer ?
#
loop_
_entity_poly.entity_id
_entity_poly.type
_entity_poly.pdbx_seq_one_letter_code
_entity_poly.pdbx_strand_id
1 'polypeptide(L)'
;MPAMTLQIKAITNGLPWVLSVFAVPVLAMLVFAVQTSLRGGVQVSERVRKAGGSVFLNQWVMEYGYWWLNVPVRLLVKYQITPNAITWTGCGVVFVGCVLAALGYFGLAGPLVLCGSLSDMLDGIVARERGLSSDAGEFIDSMVDRYADVALYGGLCVYYGDRAWAQGLVLFALLGTVVVSYARAKAESLGVNDAPGSPMRRAERAVYLGFSIFLAPVVSHFVERGSSRPLYPLVLLACVLIGAITNLSAMQMMRHIGRALRPDAAK
;
A
#
# COMPACT_ATOMS: atom_id res chain seq x y z
N MET A 1 14.68 -5.94 33.99
CA MET A 1 13.90 -4.74 34.35
C MET A 1 14.19 -3.49 33.51
N PRO A 2 15.44 -3.11 33.14
CA PRO A 2 15.70 -1.85 32.42
C PRO A 2 15.26 -1.84 30.94
N ALA A 3 15.33 -2.99 30.24
CA ALA A 3 14.88 -3.11 28.85
C ALA A 3 13.37 -2.87 28.69
N MET A 4 12.57 -3.38 29.63
CA MET A 4 11.11 -3.23 29.66
C MET A 4 10.70 -1.77 29.89
N THR A 5 11.44 -1.02 30.71
CA THR A 5 11.19 0.41 30.97
C THR A 5 11.57 1.30 29.78
N LEU A 6 12.63 0.95 29.04
CA LEU A 6 13.06 1.63 27.81
C LEU A 6 12.06 1.44 26.67
N GLN A 7 11.52 0.24 26.50
CA GLN A 7 10.53 -0.06 25.45
C GLN A 7 9.15 0.54 25.75
N ILE A 8 8.67 0.47 27.00
CA ILE A 8 7.44 1.16 27.40
C ILE A 8 7.60 2.66 27.17
N LYS A 9 8.76 3.26 27.53
CA LYS A 9 9.07 4.66 27.19
C LYS A 9 9.09 4.91 25.68
N ALA A 10 9.63 4.02 24.85
CA ALA A 10 9.63 4.19 23.39
C ALA A 10 8.20 4.16 22.78
N ILE A 11 7.32 3.32 23.33
CA ILE A 11 5.91 3.23 22.92
C ILE A 11 5.10 4.44 23.44
N THR A 12 5.27 4.83 24.71
CA THR A 12 4.55 5.97 25.31
C THR A 12 5.04 7.32 24.79
N ASN A 13 6.35 7.47 24.54
CA ASN A 13 6.89 8.64 23.83
C ASN A 13 6.53 8.60 22.35
N GLY A 14 6.13 7.43 21.85
CA GLY A 14 5.73 7.20 20.48
C GLY A 14 4.30 7.69 20.15
N LEU A 15 3.41 7.58 21.14
CA LEU A 15 1.99 7.84 20.97
C LEU A 15 1.66 9.30 20.59
N PRO A 16 2.28 10.34 21.19
CA PRO A 16 2.02 11.73 20.80
C PRO A 16 2.40 12.00 19.34
N TRP A 17 3.52 11.47 18.85
CA TRP A 17 3.95 11.75 17.47
C TRP A 17 3.10 10.99 16.44
N VAL A 18 2.67 9.75 16.71
CA VAL A 18 1.74 9.03 15.82
C VAL A 18 0.45 9.83 15.66
N LEU A 19 -0.13 10.28 16.77
CA LEU A 19 -1.35 11.10 16.77
C LEU A 19 -1.14 12.46 16.09
N SER A 20 0.03 13.07 16.26
CA SER A 20 0.42 14.31 15.57
C SER A 20 0.48 14.13 14.05
N VAL A 21 1.02 13.00 13.58
CA VAL A 21 1.11 12.67 12.16
C VAL A 21 -0.29 12.44 11.57
N PHE A 22 -1.27 11.96 12.34
CA PHE A 22 -2.67 11.87 11.90
C PHE A 22 -3.40 13.20 11.86
N ALA A 23 -3.02 14.16 12.70
CA ALA A 23 -3.69 15.46 12.75
C ALA A 23 -3.62 16.16 11.38
N VAL A 24 -2.50 16.07 10.68
CA VAL A 24 -2.30 16.78 9.41
C VAL A 24 -3.21 16.22 8.29
N PRO A 25 -3.21 14.92 7.94
CA PRO A 25 -4.14 14.36 6.97
C PRO A 25 -5.61 14.52 7.40
N VAL A 26 -5.94 14.33 8.67
CA VAL A 26 -7.34 14.45 9.12
C VAL A 26 -7.83 15.89 8.99
N LEU A 27 -7.06 16.87 9.45
CA LEU A 27 -7.40 18.29 9.29
C LEU A 27 -7.51 18.67 7.82
N ALA A 28 -6.61 18.14 6.98
CA ALA A 28 -6.66 18.34 5.54
C ALA A 28 -7.90 17.74 4.89
N MET A 29 -8.34 16.57 5.37
CA MET A 29 -9.57 15.92 4.91
C MET A 29 -10.79 16.77 5.28
N LEU A 30 -10.80 17.39 6.46
CA LEU A 30 -11.83 18.34 6.86
C LEU A 30 -11.83 19.59 5.96
N VAL A 31 -10.65 20.16 5.69
CA VAL A 31 -10.52 21.31 4.78
C VAL A 31 -11.03 20.94 3.38
N PHE A 32 -10.65 19.79 2.85
CA PHE A 32 -11.10 19.30 1.55
C PHE A 32 -12.62 19.08 1.52
N ALA A 33 -13.18 18.47 2.56
CA ALA A 33 -14.62 18.26 2.69
C ALA A 33 -15.36 19.61 2.68
N VAL A 34 -14.93 20.58 3.48
CA VAL A 34 -15.53 21.93 3.51
C VAL A 34 -15.41 22.62 2.15
N GLN A 35 -14.22 22.62 1.54
CA GLN A 35 -14.00 23.24 0.23
C GLN A 35 -14.88 22.63 -0.87
N THR A 36 -15.07 21.31 -0.85
CA THR A 36 -15.87 20.61 -1.86
C THR A 36 -17.35 20.77 -1.61
N SER A 37 -17.81 20.77 -0.36
CA SER A 37 -19.19 21.13 -0.01
C SER A 37 -19.56 22.54 -0.45
N LEU A 38 -18.67 23.53 -0.25
CA LEU A 38 -18.88 24.91 -0.69
C LEU A 38 -18.95 25.07 -2.22
N ARG A 39 -18.36 24.13 -2.99
CA ARG A 39 -18.33 24.12 -4.45
C ARG A 39 -19.42 23.26 -5.09
N GLY A 40 -20.39 22.78 -4.30
CA GLY A 40 -21.48 21.94 -4.78
C GLY A 40 -21.14 20.46 -4.95
N GLY A 41 -20.06 19.98 -4.32
CA GLY A 41 -19.63 18.58 -4.32
C GLY A 41 -18.20 18.35 -4.82
N VAL A 42 -17.73 17.11 -4.72
CA VAL A 42 -16.41 16.73 -5.26
C VAL A 42 -16.49 16.62 -6.77
N GLN A 43 -15.66 17.40 -7.46
CA GLN A 43 -15.44 17.29 -8.89
C GLN A 43 -14.48 16.13 -9.16
N VAL A 44 -15.03 14.97 -9.50
CA VAL A 44 -14.22 13.78 -9.79
C VAL A 44 -13.51 13.96 -11.12
N SER A 45 -12.17 13.96 -11.07
CA SER A 45 -11.30 14.06 -12.24
C SER A 45 -11.53 12.90 -13.20
N GLU A 46 -11.25 13.12 -14.48
CA GLU A 46 -11.37 12.07 -15.49
C GLU A 46 -10.45 10.88 -15.19
N ARG A 47 -9.34 11.11 -14.48
CA ARG A 47 -8.41 10.07 -14.03
C ARG A 47 -9.07 9.13 -13.02
N VAL A 48 -9.69 9.69 -11.97
CA VAL A 48 -10.40 8.90 -10.95
C VAL A 48 -11.66 8.26 -11.53
N ARG A 49 -12.34 8.94 -12.46
CA ARG A 49 -13.49 8.38 -13.16
C ARG A 49 -13.11 7.16 -14.01
N LYS A 50 -11.99 7.23 -14.76
CA LYS A 50 -11.44 6.10 -15.54
C LYS A 50 -10.93 4.97 -14.65
N ALA A 51 -10.28 5.30 -13.55
CA ALA A 51 -9.87 4.30 -12.58
C ALA A 51 -11.10 3.60 -11.96
N GLY A 52 -12.20 4.32 -11.77
CA GLY A 52 -13.39 3.82 -11.07
C GLY A 52 -13.14 3.68 -9.56
N GLY A 53 -14.20 3.83 -8.75
CA GLY A 53 -14.12 3.49 -7.33
C GLY A 53 -14.08 1.97 -7.12
N SER A 54 -13.54 1.53 -5.99
CA SER A 54 -13.66 0.15 -5.53
C SER A 54 -14.46 0.09 -4.22
N VAL A 55 -14.71 -1.13 -3.74
CA VAL A 55 -15.30 -1.36 -2.41
C VAL A 55 -14.39 -0.84 -1.29
N PHE A 56 -13.07 -0.80 -1.52
CA PHE A 56 -12.07 -0.45 -0.52
C PHE A 56 -11.62 1.01 -0.58
N LEU A 57 -11.75 1.65 -1.74
CA LEU A 57 -11.36 3.04 -1.96
C LEU A 57 -12.37 3.72 -2.90
N ASN A 58 -13.23 4.56 -2.32
CA ASN A 58 -14.21 5.30 -3.10
C ASN A 58 -13.55 6.47 -3.85
N GLN A 59 -14.25 6.99 -4.86
CA GLN A 59 -13.73 8.09 -5.69
C GLN A 59 -13.46 9.38 -4.89
N TRP A 60 -14.22 9.61 -3.82
CA TRP A 60 -14.04 10.78 -2.95
C TRP A 60 -12.69 10.75 -2.24
N VAL A 61 -12.31 9.61 -1.66
CA VAL A 61 -11.02 9.43 -0.97
C VAL A 61 -9.87 9.47 -1.95
N MET A 62 -10.04 8.91 -3.15
CA MET A 62 -9.04 9.02 -4.22
C MET A 62 -8.79 10.50 -4.57
N GLU A 63 -9.85 11.29 -4.77
CA GLU A 63 -9.71 12.72 -5.06
C GLU A 63 -9.10 13.51 -3.92
N TYR A 64 -9.45 13.19 -2.68
CA TYR A 64 -8.78 13.77 -1.51
C TYR A 64 -7.27 13.49 -1.56
N GLY A 65 -6.87 12.25 -1.87
CA GLY A 65 -5.48 11.87 -2.05
C GLY A 65 -4.79 12.68 -3.15
N TYR A 66 -5.39 12.80 -4.33
CA TYR A 66 -4.84 13.62 -5.41
C TYR A 66 -4.76 15.10 -5.06
N TRP A 67 -5.78 15.65 -4.39
CA TRP A 67 -5.78 17.01 -3.92
C TRP A 67 -4.62 17.29 -2.98
N TRP A 68 -4.34 16.36 -2.06
CA TRP A 68 -3.20 16.42 -1.15
C TRP A 68 -1.85 16.39 -1.90
N LEU A 69 -1.76 15.57 -2.96
CA LEU A 69 -0.54 15.43 -3.76
C LEU A 69 -0.30 16.59 -4.74
N ASN A 70 -1.30 17.44 -5.02
CA ASN A 70 -1.15 18.53 -6.00
C ASN A 70 -0.03 19.53 -5.66
N VAL A 71 0.24 19.77 -4.36
CA VAL A 71 1.35 20.65 -3.94
C VAL A 71 2.71 19.99 -4.20
N PRO A 72 3.01 18.78 -3.68
CA PRO A 72 4.29 18.14 -3.95
C PRO A 72 4.50 17.87 -5.45
N VAL A 73 3.48 17.46 -6.20
CA VAL A 73 3.58 17.28 -7.66
C VAL A 73 4.05 18.55 -8.35
N ARG A 74 3.40 19.71 -8.07
CA ARG A 74 3.78 20.98 -8.68
C ARG A 74 5.22 21.40 -8.36
N LEU A 75 5.67 21.12 -7.14
CA LEU A 75 7.07 21.37 -6.75
C LEU A 75 8.03 20.47 -7.51
N LEU A 76 7.74 19.16 -7.59
CA LEU A 76 8.57 18.19 -8.33
C LEU A 76 8.68 18.55 -9.82
N VAL A 77 7.56 18.95 -10.43
CA VAL A 77 7.52 19.44 -11.82
C VAL A 77 8.35 20.73 -11.97
N LYS A 78 8.17 21.70 -11.05
CA LYS A 78 8.91 22.98 -11.07
C LYS A 78 10.43 22.77 -10.96
N TYR A 79 10.87 21.86 -10.10
CA TYR A 79 12.29 21.53 -9.92
C TYR A 79 12.80 20.47 -10.91
N GLN A 80 11.98 20.09 -11.89
CA GLN A 80 12.34 19.14 -12.95
C GLN A 80 12.84 17.78 -12.44
N ILE A 81 12.38 17.35 -11.26
CA ILE A 81 12.70 16.03 -10.71
C ILE A 81 12.12 14.95 -11.64
N THR A 82 12.94 13.96 -12.00
CA THR A 82 12.55 12.89 -12.93
C THR A 82 11.66 11.86 -12.21
N PRO A 83 10.70 11.23 -12.92
CA PRO A 83 9.87 10.16 -12.34
C PRO A 83 10.74 9.04 -11.74
N ASN A 84 11.75 8.57 -12.48
CA ASN A 84 12.66 7.52 -12.00
C ASN A 84 13.35 7.90 -10.68
N ALA A 85 13.76 9.17 -10.49
CA ALA A 85 14.37 9.59 -9.23
C ALA A 85 13.37 9.50 -8.06
N ILE A 86 12.10 9.79 -8.30
CA ILE A 86 11.02 9.64 -7.32
C ILE A 86 10.81 8.17 -6.98
N THR A 87 10.71 7.30 -8.00
CA THR A 87 10.55 5.84 -7.83
C THR A 87 11.68 5.23 -6.99
N TRP A 88 12.95 5.52 -7.35
CA TRP A 88 14.11 4.97 -6.63
C TRP A 88 14.25 5.49 -5.21
N THR A 89 14.01 6.79 -4.99
CA THR A 89 14.03 7.38 -3.64
C THR A 89 12.92 6.77 -2.78
N GLY A 90 11.72 6.65 -3.35
CA GLY A 90 10.57 5.98 -2.76
C GLY A 90 10.86 4.56 -2.32
N CYS A 91 11.41 3.76 -3.24
CA CYS A 91 11.82 2.38 -2.97
C CYS A 91 12.83 2.30 -1.81
N GLY A 92 13.82 3.20 -1.78
CA GLY A 92 14.78 3.27 -0.67
C GLY A 92 14.11 3.56 0.67
N VAL A 93 13.17 4.50 0.69
CA VAL A 93 12.38 4.85 1.89
C VAL A 93 11.53 3.67 2.36
N VAL A 94 10.84 2.97 1.45
CA VAL A 94 10.10 1.74 1.79
C VAL A 94 11.04 0.71 2.39
N PHE A 95 12.20 0.47 1.78
CA PHE A 95 13.15 -0.53 2.24
C PHE A 95 13.65 -0.26 3.66
N VAL A 96 13.97 0.99 3.98
CA VAL A 96 14.30 1.39 5.36
C VAL A 96 13.13 1.11 6.31
N GLY A 97 11.91 1.43 5.89
CA GLY A 97 10.69 1.08 6.63
C GLY A 97 10.55 -0.44 6.87
N CYS A 98 10.86 -1.27 5.87
CA CYS A 98 10.80 -2.73 5.96
C CYS A 98 11.82 -3.27 6.97
N VAL A 99 13.06 -2.75 6.95
CA VAL A 99 14.10 -3.09 7.94
C VAL A 99 13.65 -2.71 9.35
N LEU A 100 13.07 -1.52 9.51
CA LEU A 100 12.55 -1.09 10.81
C LEU A 100 11.38 -1.95 11.30
N ALA A 101 10.48 -2.38 10.40
CA ALA A 101 9.42 -3.33 10.73
C ALA A 101 10.00 -4.67 11.20
N ALA A 102 11.02 -5.19 10.50
CA ALA A 102 11.72 -6.43 10.89
C ALA A 102 12.33 -6.35 12.30
N LEU A 103 12.86 -5.18 12.66
CA LEU A 103 13.43 -4.91 13.98
C LEU A 103 12.39 -4.58 15.06
N GLY A 104 11.10 -4.50 14.71
CA GLY A 104 10.01 -4.18 15.64
C GLY A 104 9.77 -2.68 15.88
N TYR A 105 10.42 -1.80 15.13
CA TYR A 105 10.20 -0.35 15.19
C TYR A 105 9.01 0.10 14.34
N PHE A 106 7.83 -0.50 14.58
CA PHE A 106 6.60 -0.26 13.81
C PHE A 106 6.19 1.22 13.77
N GLY A 107 6.50 1.97 14.83
CA GLY A 107 6.33 3.41 14.88
C GLY A 107 7.03 4.12 13.71
N LEU A 108 8.32 3.89 13.50
CA LEU A 108 9.04 4.53 12.39
C LEU A 108 8.78 3.83 11.06
N ALA A 109 8.52 2.52 11.07
CA ALA A 109 8.28 1.74 9.86
C ALA A 109 7.03 2.21 9.11
N GLY A 110 5.90 2.40 9.81
CA GLY A 110 4.62 2.75 9.19
C GLY A 110 4.65 4.03 8.34
N PRO A 111 5.12 5.17 8.88
CA PRO A 111 5.26 6.41 8.11
C PRO A 111 6.17 6.26 6.91
N LEU A 112 7.31 5.57 7.04
CA LEU A 112 8.23 5.36 5.93
C LEU A 112 7.61 4.50 4.83
N VAL A 113 6.95 3.40 5.19
CA VAL A 113 6.24 2.54 4.23
C VAL A 113 5.14 3.33 3.51
N LEU A 114 4.35 4.12 4.23
CA LEU A 114 3.32 4.99 3.62
C LEU A 114 3.94 6.05 2.72
N CYS A 115 4.98 6.76 3.17
CA CYS A 115 5.66 7.78 2.37
C CYS A 115 6.24 7.22 1.07
N GLY A 116 6.90 6.06 1.15
CA GLY A 116 7.44 5.39 -0.03
C GLY A 116 6.38 4.72 -0.91
N SER A 117 5.20 4.40 -0.37
CA SER A 117 4.05 3.97 -1.19
C SER A 117 3.38 5.17 -1.90
N LEU A 118 3.45 6.37 -1.30
CA LEU A 118 2.94 7.59 -1.93
C LEU A 118 3.84 8.09 -3.07
N SER A 119 5.13 7.77 -3.08
CA SER A 119 6.03 8.17 -4.17
C SER A 119 5.70 7.49 -5.51
N ASP A 120 5.16 6.26 -5.48
CA ASP A 120 4.61 5.55 -6.65
C ASP A 120 3.45 6.36 -7.27
N MET A 121 2.54 6.87 -6.44
CA MET A 121 1.50 7.78 -6.94
C MET A 121 2.08 9.08 -7.52
N LEU A 122 3.14 9.63 -6.89
CA LEU A 122 3.77 10.88 -7.33
C LEU A 122 4.51 10.73 -8.66
N ASP A 123 5.30 9.66 -8.84
CA ASP A 123 6.09 9.47 -10.05
C ASP A 123 5.20 9.33 -11.29
N GLY A 124 4.07 8.61 -11.19
CA GLY A 124 3.13 8.43 -12.28
C GLY A 124 2.40 9.73 -12.63
N ILE A 125 2.08 10.57 -11.63
CA ILE A 125 1.51 11.90 -11.89
C ILE A 125 2.55 12.80 -12.57
N VAL A 126 3.78 12.85 -12.06
CA VAL A 126 4.86 13.68 -12.62
C VAL A 126 5.23 13.23 -14.03
N ALA A 127 5.28 11.92 -14.30
CA ALA A 127 5.53 11.37 -15.63
C ALA A 127 4.49 11.85 -16.64
N ARG A 128 3.20 11.80 -16.28
CA ARG A 128 2.11 12.26 -17.14
C ARG A 128 2.12 13.77 -17.35
N GLU A 129 2.31 14.55 -16.28
CA GLU A 129 2.31 16.03 -16.38
C GLU A 129 3.51 16.57 -17.17
N ARG A 130 4.63 15.85 -17.17
CA ARG A 130 5.83 16.21 -17.93
C ARG A 130 5.90 15.58 -19.33
N GLY A 131 4.95 14.73 -19.71
CA GLY A 131 4.99 14.01 -20.98
C GLY A 131 6.16 13.01 -21.08
N LEU A 132 6.57 12.43 -19.95
CA LEU A 132 7.69 11.48 -19.82
C LEU A 132 7.24 10.02 -19.62
N SER A 133 5.95 9.73 -19.80
CA SER A 133 5.43 8.36 -19.74
C SER A 133 6.03 7.50 -20.88
N SER A 134 6.46 6.29 -20.56
CA SER A 134 7.03 5.34 -21.52
C SER A 134 6.83 3.89 -21.05
N ASP A 135 6.78 2.95 -21.99
CA ASP A 135 6.63 1.51 -21.71
C ASP A 135 7.79 0.98 -20.84
N ALA A 136 9.01 1.49 -21.07
CA ALA A 136 10.16 1.14 -20.25
C ALA A 136 10.02 1.63 -18.80
N GLY A 137 9.47 2.84 -18.61
CA GLY A 137 9.17 3.37 -17.29
C GLY A 137 8.09 2.56 -16.57
N GLU A 138 7.00 2.23 -17.26
CA GLU A 138 5.92 1.39 -16.72
C GLU A 138 6.41 0.00 -16.33
N PHE A 139 7.31 -0.60 -17.11
CA PHE A 139 7.94 -1.86 -16.77
C PHE A 139 8.83 -1.76 -15.53
N ILE A 140 9.69 -0.74 -15.43
CA ILE A 140 10.58 -0.55 -14.28
C ILE A 140 9.78 -0.32 -13.01
N ASP A 141 8.80 0.58 -13.07
CA ASP A 141 7.87 0.87 -11.97
C ASP A 141 7.19 -0.42 -11.49
N SER A 142 6.65 -1.18 -12.44
CA SER A 142 6.07 -2.49 -12.19
C SER A 142 7.03 -3.48 -11.52
N MET A 143 8.31 -3.49 -11.88
CA MET A 143 9.28 -4.38 -11.25
C MET A 143 9.64 -3.92 -9.84
N VAL A 144 9.95 -2.63 -9.67
CA VAL A 144 10.32 -2.03 -8.38
C VAL A 144 9.22 -2.23 -7.34
N ASP A 145 7.97 -2.01 -7.76
CA ASP A 145 6.78 -2.26 -6.96
C ASP A 145 6.73 -3.67 -6.36
N ARG A 146 7.12 -4.67 -7.14
CA ARG A 146 7.05 -6.08 -6.76
C ARG A 146 8.17 -6.42 -5.78
N TYR A 147 9.35 -5.82 -5.94
CA TYR A 147 10.41 -5.88 -4.94
C TYR A 147 10.00 -5.18 -3.63
N ALA A 148 9.34 -4.03 -3.70
CA ALA A 148 8.85 -3.31 -2.54
C ALA A 148 7.79 -4.12 -1.77
N ASP A 149 6.82 -4.71 -2.48
CA ASP A 149 5.81 -5.60 -1.89
C ASP A 149 6.49 -6.78 -1.17
N VAL A 150 7.40 -7.50 -1.83
CA VAL A 150 8.13 -8.63 -1.24
C VAL A 150 8.99 -8.22 -0.05
N ALA A 151 9.69 -7.08 -0.13
CA ALA A 151 10.52 -6.58 0.97
C ALA A 151 9.68 -6.25 2.21
N LEU A 152 8.48 -5.67 2.02
CA LEU A 152 7.57 -5.32 3.11
C LEU A 152 7.07 -6.56 3.84
N TYR A 153 6.53 -7.54 3.11
CA TYR A 153 6.11 -8.81 3.70
C TYR A 153 7.31 -9.57 4.28
N GLY A 154 8.48 -9.50 3.65
CA GLY A 154 9.72 -10.10 4.14
C GLY A 154 10.14 -9.54 5.49
N GLY A 155 10.08 -8.22 5.67
CA GLY A 155 10.35 -7.58 6.96
C GLY A 155 9.39 -8.06 8.05
N LEU A 156 8.10 -8.16 7.74
CA LEU A 156 7.11 -8.73 8.65
C LEU A 156 7.38 -10.21 8.96
N CYS A 157 7.77 -11.02 7.96
CA CYS A 157 8.14 -12.42 8.16
C CYS A 157 9.34 -12.57 9.11
N VAL A 158 10.33 -11.68 9.03
CA VAL A 158 11.47 -11.65 9.97
C VAL A 158 10.98 -11.30 11.37
N TYR A 159 10.14 -10.28 11.51
CA TYR A 159 9.59 -9.89 12.83
C TYR A 159 8.81 -11.04 13.50
N TYR A 160 7.99 -11.75 12.74
CA TYR A 160 7.18 -12.88 13.24
C TYR A 160 7.89 -14.23 13.18
N GLY A 161 9.21 -14.28 12.92
CA GLY A 161 9.94 -15.52 12.70
C GLY A 161 9.96 -16.49 13.89
N ASP A 162 9.68 -16.00 15.11
CA ASP A 162 9.52 -16.82 16.31
C ASP A 162 8.08 -17.34 16.53
N ARG A 163 7.14 -16.98 15.64
CA ARG A 163 5.71 -17.28 15.73
C ARG A 163 5.21 -17.86 14.40
N ALA A 164 5.42 -19.16 14.21
CA ALA A 164 5.12 -19.86 12.95
C ALA A 164 3.71 -19.58 12.40
N TRP A 165 2.68 -19.53 13.26
CA TRP A 165 1.31 -19.25 12.83
C TRP A 165 1.16 -17.81 12.28
N ALA A 166 1.75 -16.81 12.93
CA ALA A 166 1.67 -15.41 12.50
C ALA A 166 2.48 -15.18 11.23
N GLN A 167 3.68 -15.78 11.15
CA GLN A 167 4.49 -15.81 9.94
C GLN A 167 3.74 -16.45 8.77
N GLY A 168 2.99 -17.54 9.02
CA GLY A 168 2.13 -18.18 8.03
C GLY A 168 1.07 -17.24 7.45
N LEU A 169 0.46 -16.37 8.27
CA LEU A 169 -0.51 -15.37 7.80
C LEU A 169 0.14 -14.30 6.90
N VAL A 170 1.36 -13.87 7.24
CA VAL A 170 2.13 -12.92 6.41
C VAL A 170 2.49 -13.56 5.07
N LEU A 171 2.97 -14.82 5.08
CA LEU A 171 3.29 -15.56 3.87
C LEU A 171 2.06 -15.82 3.00
N PHE A 172 0.91 -16.09 3.62
CA PHE A 172 -0.37 -16.22 2.91
C PHE A 172 -0.78 -14.93 2.19
N ALA A 173 -0.58 -13.77 2.83
CA ALA A 173 -0.82 -12.45 2.23
C ALA A 173 0.14 -12.15 1.07
N LEU A 174 1.42 -12.49 1.25
CA LEU A 174 2.45 -12.35 0.22
C LEU A 174 2.14 -13.22 -1.01
N LEU A 175 1.78 -14.49 -0.79
CA LEU A 175 1.42 -15.43 -1.86
C LEU A 175 0.31 -14.84 -2.73
N GLY A 176 -0.79 -14.40 -2.12
CA GLY A 176 -1.91 -13.85 -2.86
C GLY A 176 -1.54 -12.57 -3.61
N THR A 177 -0.75 -11.68 -3.00
CA THR A 177 -0.29 -10.42 -3.62
C THR A 177 0.56 -10.66 -4.87
N VAL A 178 1.49 -11.63 -4.82
CA VAL A 178 2.35 -11.97 -5.96
C VAL A 178 1.56 -12.73 -7.03
N VAL A 179 0.81 -13.76 -6.64
CA VAL A 179 0.11 -14.64 -7.58
C VAL A 179 -0.98 -13.87 -8.34
N VAL A 180 -1.73 -12.98 -7.69
CA VAL A 180 -2.77 -12.20 -8.38
C VAL A 180 -2.17 -11.26 -9.44
N SER A 181 -1.00 -10.68 -9.14
CA SER A 181 -0.29 -9.78 -10.05
C SER A 181 0.28 -10.56 -11.24
N TYR A 182 0.86 -11.74 -10.99
CA TYR A 182 1.35 -12.63 -12.03
C TYR A 182 0.23 -13.21 -12.91
N ALA A 183 -0.86 -13.67 -12.30
CA ALA A 183 -2.00 -14.23 -13.04
C ALA A 183 -2.57 -13.22 -14.04
N ARG A 184 -2.65 -11.95 -13.65
CA ARG A 184 -3.08 -10.86 -14.53
C ARG A 184 -2.09 -10.63 -15.69
N ALA A 185 -0.81 -10.43 -15.38
CA ALA A 185 0.21 -10.23 -16.40
C ALA A 185 0.27 -11.41 -17.38
N LYS A 186 0.07 -12.64 -16.87
CA LYS A 186 0.03 -13.84 -17.70
C LYS A 186 -1.21 -13.88 -18.58
N ALA A 187 -2.38 -13.49 -18.08
CA ALA A 187 -3.61 -13.39 -18.86
C ALA A 187 -3.43 -12.46 -20.06
N GLU A 188 -2.91 -11.25 -19.80
CA GLU A 188 -2.64 -10.23 -20.81
C GLU A 188 -1.63 -10.74 -21.85
N SER A 189 -0.56 -11.43 -21.43
CA SER A 189 0.42 -12.04 -22.34
C SER A 189 -0.14 -13.14 -23.24
N LEU A 190 -1.26 -13.76 -22.84
CA LEU A 190 -1.96 -14.81 -23.60
C LEU A 190 -3.15 -14.25 -24.40
N GLY A 191 -3.34 -12.92 -24.41
CA GLY A 191 -4.45 -12.27 -25.09
C GLY A 191 -5.80 -12.36 -24.37
N VAL A 192 -5.83 -12.86 -23.13
CA VAL A 192 -7.04 -12.98 -22.31
C VAL A 192 -7.21 -11.69 -21.49
N ASN A 193 -7.79 -10.67 -22.11
CA ASN A 193 -7.94 -9.33 -21.53
C ASN A 193 -9.19 -9.18 -20.65
N ASP A 194 -10.07 -10.18 -20.62
CA ASP A 194 -11.34 -10.19 -19.88
C ASP A 194 -11.25 -10.89 -18.52
N ALA A 195 -10.04 -11.25 -18.07
CA ALA A 195 -9.85 -11.95 -16.81
C ALA A 195 -10.41 -11.11 -15.62
N PRO A 196 -11.19 -11.72 -14.70
CA PRO A 196 -11.79 -11.01 -13.59
C PRO A 196 -10.68 -10.46 -12.69
N GLY A 197 -10.56 -9.14 -12.60
CA GLY A 197 -9.59 -8.48 -11.73
C GLY A 197 -9.80 -8.80 -10.24
N SER A 198 -8.83 -8.45 -9.40
CA SER A 198 -9.02 -8.49 -7.95
C SER A 198 -9.89 -7.31 -7.50
N PRO A 199 -10.85 -7.51 -6.58
CA PRO A 199 -11.60 -6.39 -6.01
C PRO A 199 -10.70 -5.48 -5.17
N MET A 200 -9.54 -5.96 -4.71
CA MET A 200 -8.54 -5.18 -3.99
C MET A 200 -7.36 -4.85 -4.89
N ARG A 201 -7.21 -3.57 -5.23
CA ARG A 201 -6.14 -3.05 -6.09
C ARG A 201 -4.81 -3.02 -5.36
N ARG A 202 -3.70 -2.92 -6.10
CA ARG A 202 -2.36 -2.84 -5.50
C ARG A 202 -2.21 -1.63 -4.56
N ALA A 203 -2.60 -0.44 -5.02
CA ALA A 203 -2.57 0.76 -4.20
C ALA A 203 -3.39 0.59 -2.90
N GLU A 204 -4.53 -0.12 -2.97
CA GLU A 204 -5.34 -0.41 -1.78
C GLU A 204 -4.63 -1.35 -0.82
N ARG A 205 -3.93 -2.38 -1.32
CA ARG A 205 -3.10 -3.25 -0.46
C ARG A 205 -2.02 -2.47 0.26
N ALA A 206 -1.31 -1.60 -0.46
CA ALA A 206 -0.27 -0.74 0.10
C ALA A 206 -0.84 0.20 1.17
N VAL A 207 -1.99 0.83 0.91
CA VAL A 207 -2.71 1.68 1.89
C VAL A 207 -3.09 0.87 3.13
N TYR A 208 -3.81 -0.24 2.98
CA TYR A 208 -4.32 -1.01 4.12
C TYR A 208 -3.17 -1.58 4.96
N LEU A 209 -2.15 -2.15 4.32
CA LEU A 209 -0.99 -2.69 5.03
C LEU A 209 -0.17 -1.56 5.68
N GLY A 210 0.16 -0.50 4.95
CA GLY A 210 0.91 0.64 5.46
C GLY A 210 0.22 1.31 6.66
N PHE A 211 -1.09 1.55 6.58
CA PHE A 211 -1.85 2.10 7.70
C PHE A 211 -1.94 1.14 8.88
N SER A 212 -2.08 -0.17 8.64
CA SER A 212 -2.08 -1.15 9.73
C SER A 212 -0.75 -1.17 10.49
N ILE A 213 0.40 -1.06 9.80
CA ILE A 213 1.73 -0.97 10.40
C ILE A 213 1.86 0.34 11.17
N PHE A 214 1.40 1.44 10.59
CA PHE A 214 1.48 2.77 11.20
C PHE A 214 0.63 2.89 12.49
N LEU A 215 -0.58 2.31 12.49
CA LEU A 215 -1.47 2.28 13.65
C LEU A 215 -1.12 1.19 14.65
N ALA A 216 -0.27 0.22 14.27
CA ALA A 216 0.08 -0.92 15.10
C ALA A 216 0.56 -0.54 16.51
N PRO A 217 1.46 0.45 16.70
CA PRO A 217 1.90 0.86 18.04
C PRO A 217 0.76 1.40 18.88
N VAL A 218 -0.14 2.19 18.30
CA VAL A 218 -1.29 2.79 19.00
C VAL A 218 -2.24 1.70 19.47
N VAL A 219 -2.64 0.79 18.58
CA VAL A 219 -3.56 -0.29 18.94
C VAL A 219 -2.94 -1.24 19.96
N SER A 220 -1.68 -1.62 19.75
CA SER A 220 -0.94 -2.50 20.69
C SER A 220 -0.81 -1.89 22.09
N HIS A 221 -0.73 -0.57 22.22
CA HIS A 221 -0.69 0.11 23.51
C HIS A 221 -1.96 -0.15 24.35
N PHE A 222 -3.12 -0.28 23.70
CA PHE A 222 -4.38 -0.57 24.40
C PHE A 222 -4.62 -2.07 24.58
N VAL A 223 -4.28 -2.88 23.56
CA VAL A 223 -4.63 -4.30 23.51
C VAL A 223 -3.57 -5.21 24.13
N GLU A 224 -2.28 -4.85 24.05
CA GLU A 224 -1.14 -5.70 24.38
C GLU A 224 -0.24 -5.08 25.46
N ARG A 225 -0.88 -4.52 26.50
CA ARG A 225 -0.19 -3.83 27.59
C ARG A 225 0.87 -4.71 28.25
N GLY A 226 2.11 -4.20 28.30
CA GLY A 226 3.22 -4.85 29.00
C GLY A 226 3.95 -5.94 28.21
N SER A 227 3.56 -6.23 26.97
CA SER A 227 4.32 -7.15 26.12
C SER A 227 5.66 -6.55 25.68
N SER A 228 6.76 -7.29 25.87
CA SER A 228 8.09 -6.88 25.39
C SER A 228 8.25 -7.04 23.86
N ARG A 229 7.39 -7.84 23.24
CA ARG A 229 7.31 -8.01 21.78
C ARG A 229 5.83 -8.12 21.38
N PRO A 230 5.16 -6.98 21.10
CA PRO A 230 3.75 -7.00 20.70
C PRO A 230 3.50 -7.89 19.48
N LEU A 231 2.31 -8.48 19.39
CA LEU A 231 1.87 -9.23 18.22
C LEU A 231 1.44 -8.30 17.10
N TYR A 232 1.01 -7.07 17.41
CA TYR A 232 0.44 -6.12 16.44
C TYR A 232 -0.75 -6.73 15.68
N PRO A 233 -1.87 -7.02 16.37
CA PRO A 233 -3.01 -7.73 15.79
C PRO A 233 -3.62 -7.02 14.58
N LEU A 234 -3.51 -5.69 14.50
CA LEU A 234 -3.99 -4.92 13.36
C LEU A 234 -3.23 -5.27 12.06
N VAL A 235 -1.92 -5.52 12.15
CA VAL A 235 -1.08 -5.91 10.99
C VAL A 235 -1.47 -7.31 10.53
N LEU A 236 -1.62 -8.26 11.46
CA LEU A 236 -2.05 -9.62 11.14
C LEU A 236 -3.47 -9.65 10.56
N LEU A 237 -4.38 -8.83 11.06
CA LEU A 237 -5.72 -8.68 10.50
C LEU A 237 -5.64 -8.18 9.05
N ALA A 238 -4.81 -7.17 8.77
CA ALA A 238 -4.59 -6.70 7.41
C ALA A 238 -4.01 -7.81 6.51
N CYS A 239 -3.03 -8.58 6.98
CA CYS A 239 -2.49 -9.73 6.26
C CYS A 239 -3.56 -10.79 5.95
N VAL A 240 -4.42 -11.13 6.91
CA VAL A 240 -5.52 -12.10 6.70
C VAL A 240 -6.49 -11.58 5.65
N LEU A 241 -6.93 -10.33 5.74
CA LEU A 241 -7.87 -9.74 4.80
C LEU A 241 -7.27 -9.67 3.39
N ILE A 242 -6.05 -9.13 3.26
CA ILE A 242 -5.35 -9.04 1.98
C ILE A 242 -5.15 -10.43 1.39
N GLY A 243 -4.64 -11.38 2.18
CA GLY A 243 -4.39 -12.75 1.75
C GLY A 243 -5.66 -13.45 1.30
N ALA A 244 -6.76 -13.34 2.05
CA ALA A 244 -8.02 -13.98 1.69
C ALA A 244 -8.53 -13.44 0.35
N ILE A 245 -8.60 -12.10 0.21
CA ILE A 245 -9.12 -11.47 -1.00
C ILE A 245 -8.25 -11.79 -2.21
N THR A 246 -6.93 -11.63 -2.09
CA THR A 246 -6.00 -11.79 -3.22
C THR A 246 -5.85 -13.24 -3.66
N ASN A 247 -5.80 -14.21 -2.74
CA ASN A 247 -5.75 -15.63 -3.10
C ASN A 247 -7.07 -16.09 -3.73
N LEU A 248 -8.23 -15.64 -3.22
CA LEU A 248 -9.52 -15.92 -3.86
C LEU A 248 -9.57 -15.35 -5.28
N SER A 249 -9.09 -14.13 -5.47
CA SER A 249 -9.01 -13.47 -6.79
C SER A 249 -8.09 -14.25 -7.74
N ALA A 250 -6.92 -14.67 -7.26
CA ALA A 250 -5.97 -15.45 -8.05
C ALA A 250 -6.57 -16.78 -8.52
N MET A 251 -7.30 -17.48 -7.65
CA MET A 251 -8.01 -18.70 -8.02
C MET A 251 -9.12 -18.46 -9.04
N GLN A 252 -9.85 -17.35 -8.92
CA GLN A 252 -10.89 -16.96 -9.89
C GLN A 252 -10.27 -16.67 -11.26
N MET A 253 -9.19 -15.89 -11.30
CA MET A 253 -8.43 -15.61 -12.52
C MET A 253 -7.91 -16.89 -13.16
N MET A 254 -7.29 -17.78 -12.38
CA MET A 254 -6.77 -19.06 -12.89
C MET A 254 -7.87 -19.91 -13.52
N ARG A 255 -9.06 -19.99 -12.89
CA ARG A 255 -10.20 -20.73 -13.45
C ARG A 255 -10.74 -20.09 -14.72
N HIS A 256 -10.80 -18.76 -14.77
CA HIS A 256 -11.28 -18.01 -15.94
C HIS A 256 -10.33 -18.18 -17.13
N ILE A 257 -9.05 -17.86 -16.94
CA ILE A 257 -8.01 -17.97 -17.97
C ILE A 257 -7.91 -19.42 -18.45
N GLY A 258 -7.94 -20.39 -17.53
CA GLY A 258 -7.89 -21.81 -17.87
C GLY A 258 -9.12 -22.32 -18.63
N ARG A 259 -10.27 -21.64 -18.56
CA ARG A 259 -11.45 -21.94 -19.41
C ARG A 259 -11.35 -21.26 -20.76
N ALA A 260 -10.95 -19.99 -20.79
CA ALA A 260 -10.81 -19.20 -22.02
C ALA A 260 -9.80 -19.82 -23.00
N LEU A 261 -8.77 -20.50 -22.50
CA LEU A 261 -7.74 -21.13 -23.31
C LEU A 261 -8.03 -22.58 -23.71
N ARG A 262 -9.16 -23.17 -23.28
CA ARG A 262 -9.49 -24.55 -23.68
C ARG A 262 -9.89 -24.60 -25.15
N PRO A 263 -9.41 -25.59 -25.92
CA PRO A 263 -9.71 -25.71 -27.35
C PRO A 263 -11.21 -25.86 -27.65
N ASP A 264 -12.03 -26.32 -26.69
CA ASP A 264 -13.47 -26.49 -26.86
C ASP A 264 -14.28 -25.19 -26.73
N ALA A 265 -13.66 -24.06 -26.33
CA ALA A 265 -14.34 -22.76 -26.21
C ALA A 265 -14.46 -22.01 -27.55
N ALA A 266 -13.90 -22.56 -28.64
CA ALA A 266 -13.90 -21.99 -29.98
C ALA A 266 -14.98 -22.59 -30.91
N LYS A 267 -16.04 -23.20 -30.37
CA LYS A 267 -17.21 -23.67 -31.13
C LYS A 267 -18.46 -22.92 -30.74
#